data_AF-A0A316RST7-F1
#
_entry.id   AF-A0A316RST7-F1
#
_cell.length_a   1.000
_cell.length_b   1.000
_cell.length_c   1.000
_cell.angle_alpha   90.00
_cell.angle_beta   90.00
_cell.angle_gamma   90.00
#
_symmetry.space_group_name_H-M   'P 1'
#
loop_
_entity.id
_entity.type
_entity.pdbx_description
1 polymer ?
#
loop_
_entity_poly.entity_id
_entity_poly.type
_entity_poly.pdbx_seq_one_letter_code
_entity_poly.pdbx_strand_id
1 'polypeptide(L)'
;MQISTILAGTVCAVIGSVFPGFLFEKALKEGKRAKVSMSLGMASIFSSFVLLSLAQLAVYCFASEKALTFGCAMVASFLLIWAVEAARAWKAANSDPDQA
;
A
#
# COMPACT_ATOMS: atom_id res chain seq x y z
N MET A 1 -19.05 12.28 15.19
CA MET A 1 -17.76 11.63 15.51
C MET A 1 -17.36 10.61 14.41
N GLN A 2 -17.37 11.01 13.13
CA GLN A 2 -16.98 10.14 12.00
C GLN A 2 -15.58 10.45 11.46
N ILE A 3 -15.12 11.70 11.60
CA ILE A 3 -13.80 12.17 11.17
C ILE A 3 -12.67 11.37 11.85
N SER A 4 -12.81 11.05 13.14
CA SER A 4 -11.84 10.24 13.89
C SER A 4 -11.70 8.81 13.35
N THR A 5 -12.81 8.21 12.92
CA THR A 5 -12.83 6.86 12.32
C THR A 5 -12.20 6.84 10.93
N ILE A 6 -12.49 7.89 10.13
CA ILE A 6 -11.87 8.07 8.81
C ILE A 6 -10.36 8.26 8.97
N LEU A 7 -9.94 9.14 9.88
CA LEU A 7 -8.52 9.42 10.12
C LEU A 7 -7.78 8.16 10.62
N ALA A 8 -8.38 7.38 11.51
CA ALA A 8 -7.82 6.11 11.95
C ALA A 8 -7.65 5.11 10.80
N GLY A 9 -8.64 5.00 9.91
CA GLY A 9 -8.58 4.14 8.72
C GLY A 9 -7.48 4.57 7.75
N THR A 10 -7.36 5.88 7.51
CA THR A 10 -6.31 6.44 6.66
C THR A 10 -4.91 6.22 7.26
N VAL A 11 -4.71 6.47 8.55
CA VAL A 11 -3.42 6.24 9.22
C VAL A 11 -3.05 4.75 9.18
N CYS A 12 -4.01 3.86 9.40
CA CYS A 12 -3.78 2.42 9.34
C CYS A 12 -3.39 1.98 7.92
N ALA A 13 -4.08 2.50 6.90
CA ALA A 13 -3.71 2.30 5.50
C ALA A 13 -2.29 2.79 5.18
N VAL A 14 -1.92 3.99 5.66
CA VAL A 14 -0.58 4.55 5.46
C VAL A 14 0.47 3.64 6.11
N ILE A 15 0.32 3.29 7.39
CA ILE A 15 1.29 2.44 8.09
C ILE A 15 1.40 1.06 7.44
N GLY A 16 0.26 0.45 7.11
CA GLY A 16 0.20 -0.87 6.47
C GLY A 16 0.77 -0.90 5.05
N SER A 17 0.81 0.24 4.36
CA SER A 17 1.33 0.36 2.98
C SER A 17 2.77 0.88 2.91
N VAL A 18 3.20 1.72 3.87
CA VAL A 18 4.56 2.31 3.89
C VAL A 18 5.62 1.25 4.18
N PHE A 19 5.40 0.34 5.13
CA PHE A 19 6.39 -0.68 5.48
C PHE A 19 6.71 -1.62 4.28
N PRO A 20 5.70 -2.16 3.56
CA PRO A 20 5.95 -2.97 2.37
C PRO A 20 6.51 -2.16 1.19
N GLY A 21 6.02 -0.93 0.98
CA GLY A 21 6.51 -0.04 -0.07
C GLY A 21 8.00 0.32 0.09
N PHE A 22 8.47 0.49 1.33
CA PHE A 22 9.89 0.77 1.60
C PHE A 22 10.80 -0.44 1.28
N LEU A 23 10.32 -1.67 1.53
CA LEU A 23 11.01 -2.89 1.14
C LEU A 23 11.08 -3.06 -0.38
N PHE A 24 10.00 -2.70 -1.08
CA PHE A 24 9.98 -2.67 -2.54
C PHE A 24 10.96 -1.63 -3.11
N GLU A 25 10.99 -0.41 -2.57
CA GLU A 25 11.93 0.63 -3.02
C GLU A 25 13.39 0.28 -2.70
N LYS A 26 13.67 -0.39 -1.57
CA LYS A 26 15.00 -0.94 -1.27
C LYS A 26 15.42 -2.00 -2.28
N ALA A 27 14.55 -2.97 -2.56
CA ALA A 27 14.84 -4.02 -3.54
C ALA A 27 15.02 -3.46 -4.96
N LEU A 28 14.29 -2.40 -5.32
CA LEU A 28 14.49 -1.65 -6.57
C LEU A 28 15.85 -0.93 -6.61
N LYS A 29 16.30 -0.33 -5.51
CA LYS A 29 17.58 0.41 -5.44
C LYS A 29 18.80 -0.50 -5.35
N GLU A 30 18.71 -1.63 -4.63
CA GLU A 30 19.75 -2.67 -4.63
C GLU A 30 19.84 -3.39 -5.98
N GLY A 31 18.73 -3.45 -6.72
CA GLY A 31 18.61 -4.03 -8.04
C GLY A 31 19.00 -3.12 -9.21
N LYS A 32 19.95 -2.17 -9.07
CA LYS A 32 20.43 -1.30 -10.17
C LYS A 32 20.97 -2.02 -11.43
N ARG A 33 20.96 -3.37 -11.47
CA ARG A 33 21.26 -4.22 -12.64
C ARG A 33 20.19 -5.29 -12.93
N ALA A 34 19.14 -5.41 -12.13
CA ALA A 34 18.14 -6.46 -12.27
C ALA A 34 16.75 -5.85 -12.45
N LYS A 35 16.15 -6.17 -13.60
CA LYS A 35 14.77 -5.86 -14.02
C LYS A 35 13.81 -5.83 -12.81
N VAL A 36 13.01 -4.78 -12.71
CA VAL A 36 11.96 -4.61 -11.68
C VAL A 36 11.25 -5.94 -11.43
N SER A 37 11.45 -6.53 -10.25
CA SER A 37 10.91 -7.85 -9.93
C SER A 37 9.43 -7.75 -9.60
N MET A 38 8.58 -8.13 -10.57
CA MET A 38 7.12 -8.12 -10.44
C MET A 38 6.62 -8.97 -9.26
N SER A 39 7.34 -10.05 -8.91
CA SER A 39 7.01 -10.90 -7.77
C SER A 39 7.17 -10.17 -6.43
N LEU A 40 8.16 -9.29 -6.31
CA LEU A 40 8.41 -8.53 -5.09
C LEU A 40 7.40 -7.40 -4.90
N GLY A 41 6.95 -6.79 -6.00
CA GLY A 41 5.84 -5.84 -6.01
C GLY A 41 4.52 -6.50 -5.59
N MET A 42 4.21 -7.68 -6.14
CA MET A 42 3.04 -8.45 -5.72
C MET A 42 3.11 -8.85 -4.24
N ALA A 43 4.26 -9.33 -3.76
CA ALA A 43 4.44 -9.70 -2.35
C ALA A 43 4.18 -8.50 -1.40
N SER A 44 4.62 -7.31 -1.80
CA SER A 44 4.38 -6.08 -1.06
C SER A 44 2.90 -5.67 -1.00
N ILE A 45 2.18 -5.79 -2.13
CA ILE A 45 0.74 -5.52 -2.20
C ILE A 45 -0.03 -6.53 -1.34
N PHE A 46 0.27 -7.82 -1.47
CA PHE A 46 -0.36 -8.87 -0.67
C PHE A 46 -0.09 -8.72 0.83
N SER A 47 1.13 -8.38 1.22
CA SER A 47 1.47 -8.14 2.63
C SER A 47 0.66 -6.96 3.20
N SER A 48 0.56 -5.86 2.45
CA SER A 48 -0.27 -4.71 2.82
C SER A 48 -1.75 -5.10 2.94
N PHE A 49 -2.27 -5.87 1.98
CA PHE A 49 -3.66 -6.32 1.99
C PHE A 49 -3.99 -7.20 3.21
N VAL A 50 -3.09 -8.12 3.58
CA VAL A 50 -3.26 -8.98 4.77
C VAL A 50 -3.26 -8.15 6.05
N LEU A 51 -2.31 -7.20 6.20
CA LEU A 51 -2.25 -6.32 7.37
C LEU A 51 -3.52 -5.47 7.52
N LEU A 52 -4.02 -4.91 6.42
CA LEU A 52 -5.24 -4.10 6.44
C LEU A 52 -6.49 -4.95 6.66
N SER A 53 -6.52 -6.20 6.16
CA SER A 53 -7.61 -7.14 6.46
C SER A 53 -7.66 -7.49 7.95
N LEU A 54 -6.51 -7.67 8.60
CA LEU A 54 -6.44 -7.88 10.05
C LEU A 54 -6.90 -6.64 10.83
N ALA A 55 -6.53 -5.44 10.39
CA ALA A 55 -7.00 -4.20 11.00
C ALA A 55 -8.52 -4.04 10.87
N GLN A 56 -9.08 -4.35 9.70
CA GLN A 56 -10.53 -4.35 9.47
C GLN A 56 -11.24 -5.37 10.37
N LEU A 57 -10.68 -6.57 10.50
CA LEU A 57 -11.23 -7.62 11.36
C LEU A 57 -11.24 -7.19 12.84
N ALA A 58 -10.16 -6.56 13.32
CA ALA A 58 -10.10 -6.02 14.67
C ALA A 58 -11.19 -4.95 14.89
N VAL A 59 -11.36 -4.01 13.96
CA VAL A 59 -12.42 -2.99 14.07
C VAL A 59 -13.80 -3.62 14.01
N TYR A 60 -14.01 -4.66 13.21
CA TYR A 60 -15.28 -5.40 13.20
C TYR A 60 -15.57 -6.07 14.55
N CYS A 61 -14.58 -6.71 15.17
CA CYS A 61 -14.74 -7.37 16.46
C CYS A 61 -14.97 -6.40 17.64
N PHE A 62 -14.32 -5.23 17.64
CA PHE A 62 -14.35 -4.30 18.77
C PHE A 62 -15.29 -3.09 18.57
N ALA A 63 -15.66 -2.76 17.33
CA ALA A 63 -16.44 -1.58 16.97
C ALA A 63 -17.19 -1.75 15.64
N SER A 64 -18.01 -2.80 15.52
CA SER A 64 -18.70 -3.19 14.28
C SER A 64 -19.47 -2.05 13.61
N GLU A 65 -20.08 -1.17 14.39
CA GLU A 65 -20.83 0.00 13.92
C GLU A 65 -19.97 1.02 13.15
N LYS A 66 -18.66 0.98 13.33
CA LYS A 66 -17.68 1.86 12.68
C LYS A 66 -16.89 1.15 11.58
N ALA A 67 -17.04 -0.17 11.45
CA ALA A 67 -16.25 -0.99 10.54
C ALA A 67 -16.43 -0.60 9.07
N LEU A 68 -17.65 -0.21 8.67
CA LEU A 68 -17.95 0.12 7.28
C LEU A 68 -17.28 1.45 6.85
N THR A 69 -17.40 2.49 7.68
CA THR A 69 -16.75 3.79 7.43
C THR A 69 -15.22 3.69 7.53
N PHE A 70 -14.70 2.96 8.52
CA PHE A 70 -13.27 2.71 8.67
C PHE A 70 -12.72 1.95 7.46
N GLY A 71 -13.40 0.87 7.05
CA GLY A 71 -13.00 0.03 5.93
C GLY A 71 -12.98 0.78 4.60
N CYS A 72 -14.02 1.57 4.30
CA CYS A 72 -14.05 2.38 3.08
C CYS A 72 -12.90 3.39 3.03
N ALA A 73 -12.65 4.12 4.12
CA ALA A 73 -11.55 5.08 4.19
C ALA A 73 -10.17 4.40 4.07
N MET A 74 -10.00 3.25 4.71
CA MET A 74 -8.78 2.46 4.67
C MET A 74 -8.51 1.90 3.26
N VAL A 75 -9.52 1.31 2.61
CA VAL A 75 -9.39 0.76 1.24
C VAL A 75 -9.14 1.88 0.23
N ALA A 76 -9.85 3.00 0.32
CA ALA A 76 -9.62 4.14 -0.57
C ALA A 76 -8.18 4.67 -0.43
N SER A 77 -7.69 4.80 0.80
CA SER A 77 -6.32 5.26 1.07
C SER A 77 -5.27 4.26 0.56
N PHE A 78 -5.50 2.96 0.76
CA PHE A 78 -4.66 1.89 0.24
C PHE A 78 -4.55 1.94 -1.29
N LEU A 79 -5.67 2.06 -2.00
CA LEU A 79 -5.68 2.13 -3.46
C LEU A 79 -4.94 3.37 -3.98
N LEU A 80 -5.10 4.52 -3.32
CA LEU A 80 -4.39 5.75 -3.70
C LEU A 80 -2.87 5.61 -3.54
N ILE A 81 -2.41 5.05 -2.42
CA ILE A 81 -0.98 4.82 -2.16
C ILE A 81 -0.40 3.89 -3.23
N TRP A 82 -1.07 2.77 -3.49
CA TRP A 82 -0.60 1.79 -4.46
C TRP A 82 -0.68 2.26 -5.91
N ALA A 83 -1.65 3.10 -6.26
CA ALA A 83 -1.72 3.74 -7.57
C ALA A 83 -0.51 4.65 -7.82
N VAL A 84 -0.09 5.42 -6.81
CA VAL A 84 1.11 6.27 -6.89
C VAL A 84 2.37 5.42 -7.07
N GLU A 85 2.54 4.36 -6.27
CA GLU A 85 3.71 3.49 -6.39
C GLU A 85 3.74 2.72 -7.73
N ALA A 86 2.59 2.29 -8.25
CA ALA A 86 2.49 1.70 -9.58
C ALA A 86 2.90 2.70 -10.68
N ALA A 87 2.48 3.96 -10.59
CA ALA A 87 2.89 5.01 -11.52
C ALA A 87 4.40 5.31 -11.44
N ARG A 88 4.97 5.30 -10.23
CA ARG A 88 6.43 5.46 -10.02
C ARG A 88 7.21 4.29 -10.62
N ALA A 89 6.76 3.07 -10.41
CA ALA A 89 7.35 1.86 -10.98
C ALA A 89 7.27 1.86 -12.52
N TRP A 90 6.12 2.25 -13.09
CA TRP A 90 5.95 2.40 -14.53
C TRP A 90 6.90 3.43 -15.13
N LYS A 91 7.01 4.60 -14.49
CA LYS A 91 7.97 5.63 -14.91
C LYS A 91 9.40 5.11 -14.84
N ALA A 92 9.79 4.43 -13.77
CA ALA A 92 11.13 3.87 -13.64
C ALA A 92 11.45 2.80 -14.70
N ALA A 93 10.47 1.98 -15.08
CA ALA A 93 10.63 0.97 -16.14
C ALA A 93 10.73 1.59 -17.54
N ASN A 94 10.06 2.72 -17.79
CA ASN A 94 10.01 3.37 -19.10
C ASN A 94 10.99 4.55 -19.27
N SER A 95 11.70 4.97 -18.22
CA SER A 95 12.69 6.07 -18.28
C SER A 95 14.12 5.57 -18.53
N ASP A 96 14.28 4.38 -19.11
CA ASP A 96 15.60 3.79 -19.37
C ASP A 96 16.43 4.71 -20.31
N PRO A 97 17.58 5.26 -19.87
CA PRO A 97 18.40 6.15 -20.69
C PRO A 97 19.12 5.45 -21.85
N ASP A 98 19.12 4.11 -21.90
CA ASP A 98 19.78 3.31 -22.95
C ASP A 98 18.94 3.18 -24.25
N GLN A 99 17.86 3.96 -24.42
CA GLN A 99 17.12 4.11 -25.68
C GLN A 99 17.21 5.52 -26.32
N ALA A 100 18.30 6.26 -26.06
CA ALA A 100 18.63 7.52 -26.73
C ALA A 100 19.98 7.44 -27.47
#